data_AF-A0A3C0EV42-F1
#
_entry.id   AF-A0A3C0EV42-F1
#
_cell.length_a   1.000
_cell.length_b   1.000
_cell.length_c   1.000
_cell.angle_alpha   90.00
_cell.angle_beta   90.00
_cell.angle_gamma   90.00
#
_symmetry.space_group_name_H-M   'P 1'
#
loop_
_entity.id
_entity.type
_entity.pdbx_description
1 polymer ?
#
loop_
_entity_poly.entity_id
_entity_poly.type
_entity_poly.pdbx_seq_one_letter_code
_entity_poly.pdbx_strand_id
1 'polypeptide(L)'
;ERISDAMPIIASGGFKYRGGYANAFTHVPEGWLLDGSKENDGSLTLREDLTPDRYCDYAVNWIKKGANIVGGCCGTTAAHIRAISESLTRETSPG
;
A
#
# COMPACT_ATOMS: atom_id res chain seq x y z
N GLU A 1 -5.11 5.57 8.71
CA GLU A 1 -4.79 5.25 7.29
C GLU A 1 -5.86 4.26 6.85
N ARG A 2 -6.53 4.50 5.71
CA ARG A 2 -7.84 3.88 5.40
C ARG A 2 -7.78 2.36 5.19
N ILE A 3 -6.70 1.82 4.63
CA ILE A 3 -6.52 0.37 4.44
C ILE A 3 -6.42 -0.31 5.82
N SER A 4 -5.64 0.25 6.75
CA SER A 4 -5.54 -0.27 8.11
C SER A 4 -6.88 -0.29 8.84
N ASP A 5 -7.75 0.69 8.58
CA ASP A 5 -9.07 0.78 9.20
C ASP A 5 -10.04 -0.25 8.59
N ALA A 6 -9.95 -0.50 7.28
CA ALA A 6 -10.81 -1.43 6.56
C ALA A 6 -10.37 -2.91 6.69
N MET A 7 -9.09 -3.18 6.94
CA MET A 7 -8.52 -4.53 6.88
C MET A 7 -9.24 -5.56 7.77
N PRO A 8 -9.61 -5.26 9.04
CA PRO A 8 -10.34 -6.21 9.87
C PRO A 8 -11.70 -6.61 9.29
N ILE A 9 -12.40 -5.66 8.64
CA ILE A 9 -13.69 -5.90 8.00
C ILE A 9 -13.49 -6.82 6.79
N ILE A 10 -12.50 -6.54 5.94
CA ILE A 10 -12.15 -7.38 4.79
C ILE A 10 -11.76 -8.79 5.24
N ALA A 11 -10.97 -8.90 6.31
CA ALA A 11 -10.53 -10.18 6.85
C ALA A 11 -11.67 -11.02 7.43
N SER A 12 -12.72 -10.39 7.96
CA SER A 12 -13.92 -11.08 8.44
C SER A 12 -14.78 -11.68 7.33
N GLY A 13 -14.60 -11.25 6.07
CA GLY A 13 -15.42 -11.65 4.93
C GLY A 13 -15.21 -13.08 4.41
N GLY A 14 -14.33 -13.88 5.03
CA GLY A 14 -14.13 -15.29 4.66
C GLY A 14 -13.37 -15.51 3.34
N PHE A 15 -12.75 -14.46 2.79
CA PHE A 15 -12.00 -14.57 1.53
C PHE A 15 -10.66 -15.30 1.72
N LYS A 16 -10.36 -16.22 0.79
CA LYS A 16 -9.07 -16.93 0.73
C LYS A 16 -7.90 -15.94 0.64
N TYR A 17 -8.02 -14.94 -0.22
CA TYR A 17 -7.03 -13.91 -0.45
C TYR A 17 -7.60 -12.55 -0.05
N ARG A 18 -6.85 -11.82 0.76
CA ARG A 18 -7.27 -10.57 1.39
C ARG A 18 -6.06 -9.70 1.65
N GLY A 19 -6.18 -8.41 1.35
CA GLY A 19 -5.00 -7.58 1.26
C GLY A 19 -5.25 -6.15 0.88
N GLY A 20 -4.15 -5.40 0.78
CA GLY A 20 -4.15 -4.00 0.39
C GLY A 20 -2.85 -3.59 -0.30
N TYR A 21 -2.96 -2.62 -1.20
CA TYR A 21 -1.83 -1.96 -1.86
C TYR A 21 -2.20 -0.47 -2.03
N ALA A 22 -1.52 0.41 -1.29
CA ALA A 22 -1.78 1.84 -1.33
C ALA A 22 -1.01 2.52 -2.47
N ASN A 23 -1.53 3.65 -2.94
CA ASN A 23 -0.76 4.59 -3.74
C ASN A 23 0.13 5.46 -2.83
N ALA A 24 1.10 6.13 -3.44
CA ALA A 24 2.02 7.06 -2.79
C ALA A 24 1.82 8.50 -3.29
N PHE A 25 0.60 8.90 -3.64
CA PHE A 25 0.29 10.26 -4.09
C PHE A 25 -0.25 11.12 -2.95
N THR A 26 0.05 12.43 -2.96
CA THR A 26 -0.42 13.38 -1.94
C THR A 26 -1.93 13.62 -2.05
N HIS A 27 -2.39 13.91 -3.27
CA HIS A 27 -3.79 14.20 -3.59
C HIS A 27 -4.08 13.79 -5.03
N VAL A 28 -5.17 13.04 -5.22
CA VAL A 28 -5.74 12.78 -6.55
C VAL A 28 -6.90 13.76 -6.72
N PRO A 29 -6.84 14.71 -7.68
CA PRO A 29 -7.89 15.69 -7.90
C PRO A 29 -9.24 15.05 -8.20
N GLU A 30 -10.32 15.73 -7.83
CA GLU A 30 -11.66 15.28 -8.19
C GLU A 30 -11.82 15.25 -9.72
N GLY A 31 -12.34 14.13 -10.22
CA GLY A 31 -12.52 13.93 -11.66
C GLY A 31 -11.23 13.66 -12.45
N TRP A 32 -10.08 13.45 -11.79
CA TRP A 32 -8.86 13.01 -12.46
C TRP A 32 -9.06 11.64 -13.13
N LEU A 33 -8.65 11.52 -14.39
CA LEU A 33 -8.70 10.29 -15.17
C LEU A 33 -7.29 9.89 -15.62
N LEU A 34 -7.03 8.59 -15.64
CA LEU A 34 -5.76 8.02 -16.12
C LEU A 34 -5.60 8.13 -17.65
N ASP A 35 -6.63 8.59 -18.38
CA ASP A 35 -6.61 8.70 -19.84
C ASP A 35 -5.90 9.96 -20.36
N GLY A 36 -5.58 10.91 -19.49
CA GLY A 36 -4.87 12.14 -19.86
C GLY A 36 -5.71 13.11 -20.69
N SER A 37 -7.03 12.94 -20.74
CA SER A 37 -7.90 13.73 -21.63
C SER A 37 -8.15 15.15 -21.14
N LYS A 38 -8.05 15.40 -19.84
CA LYS A 38 -8.23 16.73 -19.25
C LYS A 38 -6.90 17.39 -18.95
N GLU A 39 -6.89 18.72 -18.94
CA GLU A 39 -5.71 19.51 -18.60
C GLU A 39 -5.15 19.21 -17.20
N ASN A 40 -6.01 18.78 -16.27
CA ASN A 40 -5.63 18.38 -14.91
C ASN A 40 -5.26 16.89 -14.78
N ASP A 41 -5.33 16.09 -15.84
CA ASP A 41 -5.00 14.64 -15.84
C ASP A 41 -3.48 14.38 -15.97
N GLY A 42 -2.67 15.27 -15.39
CA GLY A 42 -1.21 15.23 -15.44
C GLY A 42 -0.55 14.39 -14.34
N SER A 43 0.78 14.49 -14.27
CA SER A 43 1.59 13.81 -13.25
C SER A 43 1.18 14.24 -11.84
N LEU A 44 0.91 13.26 -10.98
CA LEU A 44 0.54 13.49 -9.60
C LEU A 44 1.79 13.60 -8.72
N THR A 45 1.71 14.45 -7.70
CA THR A 45 2.81 14.65 -6.76
C THR A 45 2.93 13.45 -5.82
N LEU A 46 4.15 12.91 -5.72
CA LEU A 46 4.46 11.84 -4.78
C LEU A 46 4.48 12.38 -3.35
N ARG A 47 4.05 11.53 -2.42
CA ARG A 47 4.22 11.73 -0.99
C ARG A 47 5.68 11.55 -0.61
N GLU A 48 6.30 12.59 -0.06
CA GLU A 48 7.66 12.51 0.47
C GLU A 48 7.73 11.79 1.83
N ASP A 49 6.61 11.79 2.57
CA ASP A 49 6.51 11.16 3.90
C ASP A 49 6.31 9.64 3.84
N LEU A 50 6.06 9.10 2.64
CA LEU A 50 5.84 7.67 2.41
C LEU A 50 7.12 7.00 1.89
N THR A 51 8.17 7.05 2.70
CA THR A 51 9.42 6.33 2.42
C THR A 51 9.21 4.81 2.39
N PRO A 52 10.14 4.03 1.81
CA PRO A 52 10.07 2.57 1.83
C PRO A 52 9.81 1.96 3.21
N ASP A 53 10.50 2.43 4.24
CA ASP A 53 10.34 1.94 5.62
C ASP A 53 8.97 2.31 6.19
N ARG A 54 8.52 3.55 5.97
CA ARG A 54 7.19 4.00 6.45
C ARG A 54 6.06 3.24 5.77
N TYR A 55 6.20 2.95 4.48
CA TYR A 55 5.26 2.11 3.76
C TYR A 55 5.27 0.66 4.29
N CYS A 56 6.46 0.13 4.59
CA CYS A 56 6.61 -1.19 5.19
C CYS A 56 5.89 -1.30 6.53
N ASP A 57 5.97 -0.28 7.40
CA ASP A 57 5.25 -0.25 8.67
C ASP A 57 3.73 -0.42 8.47
N TYR A 58 3.16 0.26 7.46
CA TYR A 58 1.75 0.09 7.12
C TYR A 58 1.45 -1.32 6.60
N ALA A 59 2.27 -1.85 5.69
CA ALA A 59 2.08 -3.19 5.14
C ALA A 59 2.14 -4.29 6.22
N VAL A 60 3.11 -4.20 7.14
CA VAL A 60 3.21 -5.10 8.30
C VAL A 60 1.99 -4.97 9.21
N ASN A 61 1.50 -3.75 9.44
CA ASN A 61 0.27 -3.54 10.20
C ASN A 61 -0.96 -4.15 9.50
N TRP A 62 -1.05 -4.07 8.16
CA TRP A 62 -2.13 -4.73 7.41
C TRP A 62 -2.09 -6.25 7.58
N ILE A 63 -0.90 -6.86 7.56
CA ILE A 63 -0.71 -8.30 7.81
C ILE A 63 -1.15 -8.67 9.22
N LYS A 64 -0.74 -7.90 10.23
CA LYS A 64 -1.20 -8.08 11.64
C LYS A 64 -2.72 -7.98 11.78
N LYS A 65 -3.37 -7.22 10.91
CA LYS A 65 -4.84 -7.06 10.86
C LYS A 65 -5.55 -8.09 9.97
N GLY A 66 -4.81 -9.07 9.45
CA GLY A 66 -5.36 -10.22 8.73
C GLY A 66 -5.09 -10.24 7.23
N ALA A 67 -4.33 -9.31 6.66
CA ALA A 67 -3.91 -9.41 5.26
C ALA A 67 -2.99 -10.63 5.04
N ASN A 68 -3.15 -11.29 3.90
CA ASN A 68 -2.21 -12.31 3.40
C ASN A 68 -1.66 -11.98 2.01
N ILE A 69 -2.06 -10.85 1.44
CA ILE A 69 -1.49 -10.25 0.25
C ILE A 69 -1.23 -8.77 0.56
N VAL A 70 -0.01 -8.30 0.30
CA VAL A 70 0.34 -6.88 0.38
C VAL A 70 1.17 -6.49 -0.84
N GLY A 71 1.09 -5.24 -1.26
CA GLY A 71 1.83 -4.74 -2.41
C GLY A 71 1.84 -3.22 -2.45
N GLY A 72 2.11 -2.67 -3.63
CA GLY A 72 2.13 -1.24 -3.88
C GLY A 72 1.34 -0.87 -5.14
N CYS A 73 0.77 0.33 -5.15
CA CYS A 73 0.07 0.90 -6.31
C CYS A 73 0.92 2.02 -6.95
N CYS A 74 0.26 2.99 -7.59
CA CYS A 74 0.89 4.14 -8.20
C CYS A 74 1.78 4.91 -7.21
N GLY A 75 2.98 5.27 -7.67
CA GLY A 75 3.98 6.00 -6.87
C GLY A 75 4.81 5.14 -5.90
N THR A 76 4.43 3.89 -5.66
CA THR A 76 5.32 2.95 -4.96
C THR A 76 6.39 2.41 -5.91
N THR A 77 7.51 1.97 -5.36
CA THR A 77 8.69 1.54 -6.12
C THR A 77 9.22 0.19 -5.64
N ALA A 78 10.16 -0.39 -6.38
CA ALA A 78 10.84 -1.61 -5.97
C ALA A 78 11.48 -1.53 -4.57
N ALA A 79 11.94 -0.34 -4.15
CA ALA A 79 12.50 -0.13 -2.82
C ALA A 79 11.45 -0.38 -1.71
N HIS A 80 10.19 0.00 -1.94
CA HIS A 80 9.09 -0.25 -1.00
C HIS A 80 8.82 -1.75 -0.87
N ILE A 81 8.73 -2.46 -2.00
CA ILE A 81 8.49 -3.91 -2.01
C ILE A 81 9.66 -4.65 -1.36
N ARG A 82 10.89 -4.20 -1.60
CA ARG A 82 12.09 -4.74 -0.94
C ARG A 82 12.03 -4.58 0.58
N ALA A 83 11.68 -3.40 1.09
CA ALA A 83 11.56 -3.15 2.53
C ALA A 83 10.54 -4.11 3.19
N ILE A 84 9.37 -4.30 2.54
CA ILE A 84 8.36 -5.27 2.99
C ILE A 84 8.94 -6.68 3.01
N SER A 85 9.54 -7.13 1.90
CA SER A 85 10.10 -8.48 1.79
C SER A 85 11.16 -8.74 2.87
N GLU A 86 12.08 -7.81 3.09
CA GLU A 86 13.13 -7.93 4.10
C GLU A 86 12.54 -7.96 5.52
N SER A 87 11.52 -7.16 5.81
CA SER A 87 10.83 -7.19 7.10
C SER A 87 10.18 -8.54 7.36
N LEU A 88 9.46 -9.09 6.39
CA LEU A 88 8.76 -10.38 6.55
C LEU A 88 9.73 -11.55 6.66
N THR A 89 10.83 -11.56 5.89
CA THR A 89 11.84 -12.62 6.01
C THR A 89 12.51 -12.62 7.39
N ARG A 90 12.77 -11.44 7.96
CA ARG A 90 13.32 -11.31 9.33
C ARG A 90 12.38 -11.86 10.39
N GLU A 91 11.07 -11.62 10.28
CA GLU A 91 10.08 -12.16 11.22
C GLU A 91 9.92 -13.70 11.12
N THR A 92 10.19 -14.29 9.94
CA THR A 92 10.06 -15.73 9.71
C THR A 92 11.31 -16.56 10.00
N SER A 93 12.42 -15.93 10.40
CA SER A 93 13.65 -16.66 10.74
C SER A 93 13.48 -17.34 12.10
N PRO A 94 13.61 -18.68 12.20
CA PRO A 94 13.55 -19.36 13.50
C PRO A 94 14.80 -18.95 14.30
N GLY A 95 14.56 -18.44 15.52
CA GLY A 95 15.61 -18.35 16.54
C GLY A 95 16.02 -19.74 17.04
#